data_AF-A0A1A8X865-F1
#
_entry.id   AF-A0A1A8X865-F1
#
_cell.length_a   1.000
_cell.length_b   1.000
_cell.length_c   1.000
_cell.angle_alpha   90.00
_cell.angle_beta   90.00
_cell.angle_gamma   90.00
#
_symmetry.space_group_name_H-M   'P 1'
#
loop_
_entity.id
_entity.type
_entity.pdbx_description
1 polymer ?
#
loop_
_entity_poly.entity_id
_entity_poly.type
_entity_poly.pdbx_seq_one_letter_code
_entity_poly.pdbx_strand_id
1 'polypeptide(L)'
;MINNTKKKKEDNKKLKKKPNTLKKKKNASEKKNVSNDKKNEKPRTILIWIDLLKNLKLKQLRKNIDEEISNYEINKNINDKLLLFLNNDLEENAILEKIDELKNSKLSILVDIHKENMNNLQKQFEQDIYKMFNDFEEDQKILIRNRNSIIHNINLFYRKLEENKKERKTNLEKEELHMMDEIRKNYIAERYIANYKFEKFREEDNKTFRDLLAENKKVLNEERENYNSVKTKYERNKESLLSKEKEVHELELKIDSWKLKLENEIKIYEMQIERLRNEKTQLLNHIRAIKLILQKLKHNDKQRLIDITVNSSKCISKLEENISLANKLINTNNLCRKYETEREQIFSSLDSMKQNKRDEYVDAAGEELLVKNMKKGNENKAHLLENFFKRKNKAILDIIILKKELQTLKKENKKYNKIIDDMENKLNFNKKVKIKKDEFVIRAA
;
A
#
# COMPACT_ATOMS: atom_id res chain seq x y z
N MET A 1 -16.19 -26.18 -45.91
CA MET A 1 -15.88 -26.71 -47.25
C MET A 1 -14.41 -27.08 -47.31
N ILE A 2 -14.14 -28.30 -47.77
CA ILE A 2 -12.89 -28.79 -48.40
C ILE A 2 -11.75 -29.26 -47.48
N ASN A 3 -11.77 -30.59 -47.29
CA ASN A 3 -10.72 -31.59 -47.50
C ASN A 3 -9.58 -31.85 -46.49
N ASN A 4 -9.75 -32.98 -45.80
CA ASN A 4 -8.72 -33.99 -45.51
C ASN A 4 -7.79 -34.26 -46.71
N THR A 5 -6.49 -34.51 -46.46
CA THR A 5 -5.83 -35.82 -46.73
C THR A 5 -4.32 -35.84 -46.39
N LYS A 6 -3.97 -36.77 -45.48
CA LYS A 6 -2.96 -37.86 -45.58
C LYS A 6 -1.50 -37.59 -46.03
N LYS A 7 -0.61 -38.06 -45.13
CA LYS A 7 0.49 -39.05 -45.29
C LYS A 7 1.96 -38.60 -45.53
N LYS A 8 2.77 -38.95 -44.51
CA LYS A 8 4.06 -39.71 -44.48
C LYS A 8 5.33 -39.17 -45.19
N LYS A 9 6.39 -39.07 -44.36
CA LYS A 9 7.81 -39.53 -44.49
C LYS A 9 8.30 -39.83 -45.92
N GLU A 10 9.50 -39.44 -46.35
CA GLU A 10 10.81 -39.66 -45.72
C GLU A 10 11.93 -38.94 -46.55
N ASP A 11 13.00 -38.54 -45.86
CA ASP A 11 14.41 -38.63 -46.25
C ASP A 11 15.13 -37.72 -47.29
N ASN A 12 16.11 -36.99 -46.70
CA ASN A 12 17.55 -36.95 -47.04
C ASN A 12 18.00 -36.26 -48.35
N LYS A 13 18.80 -35.18 -48.26
CA LYS A 13 20.27 -35.19 -47.96
C LYS A 13 21.03 -34.03 -48.64
N LYS A 14 22.10 -33.58 -47.95
CA LYS A 14 23.36 -32.92 -48.42
C LYS A 14 23.35 -31.37 -48.52
N LEU A 15 24.37 -30.61 -48.10
CA LEU A 15 25.77 -30.91 -47.74
C LEU A 15 26.48 -29.71 -47.05
N LYS A 16 27.59 -30.03 -46.34
CA LYS A 16 28.80 -29.22 -46.00
C LYS A 16 28.76 -28.37 -44.73
N LYS A 17 29.81 -28.28 -43.91
CA LYS A 17 31.10 -28.99 -43.74
C LYS A 17 31.66 -28.52 -42.38
N LYS A 18 32.16 -29.48 -41.58
CA LYS A 18 33.08 -29.34 -40.42
C LYS A 18 34.39 -28.60 -40.82
N PRO A 19 35.32 -28.18 -39.92
CA PRO A 19 35.71 -28.99 -38.76
C PRO A 19 36.39 -28.32 -37.54
N ASN A 20 36.70 -29.20 -36.56
CA ASN A 20 37.94 -29.21 -35.76
C ASN A 20 38.05 -28.21 -34.58
N THR A 21 38.54 -28.53 -33.37
CA THR A 21 39.37 -29.67 -32.93
C THR A 21 39.77 -29.51 -31.45
N LEU A 22 39.78 -30.65 -30.73
CA LEU A 22 40.86 -31.12 -29.82
C LEU A 22 41.04 -30.41 -28.46
N LYS A 23 41.48 -31.05 -27.37
CA LYS A 23 41.93 -32.43 -27.06
C LYS A 23 42.06 -32.48 -25.53
N LYS A 24 41.52 -33.52 -24.87
CA LYS A 24 42.26 -34.19 -23.79
C LYS A 24 42.63 -35.58 -24.30
N LYS A 25 43.86 -35.64 -24.81
CA LYS A 25 44.67 -36.81 -25.15
C LYS A 25 45.61 -36.94 -23.94
N LYS A 26 45.84 -38.08 -23.29
CA LYS A 26 46.64 -39.24 -23.74
C LYS A 26 46.73 -40.16 -22.50
N ASN A 27 46.40 -41.46 -22.64
CA ASN A 27 47.35 -42.58 -22.80
C ASN A 27 47.84 -43.12 -21.45
N ALA A 28 48.04 -44.41 -21.20
CA ALA A 28 47.79 -45.66 -21.93
C ALA A 28 48.07 -46.77 -20.88
N SER A 29 47.30 -47.88 -20.88
CA SER A 29 47.79 -49.23 -21.22
C SER A 29 48.87 -49.78 -20.28
N GLU A 30 48.75 -50.91 -19.57
CA GLU A 30 48.56 -52.27 -20.08
C GLU A 30 48.57 -53.28 -18.91
N LYS A 31 47.87 -54.41 -19.13
CA LYS A 31 48.21 -55.81 -18.76
C LYS A 31 48.22 -56.28 -17.29
N LYS A 32 47.24 -57.15 -17.02
CA LYS A 32 47.31 -58.55 -16.52
C LYS A 32 48.52 -58.97 -15.65
N ASN A 33 48.23 -59.48 -14.45
CA ASN A 33 48.59 -60.81 -13.90
C ASN A 33 48.51 -60.79 -12.36
N VAL A 34 47.63 -61.58 -11.75
CA VAL A 34 47.91 -62.89 -11.10
C VAL A 34 48.52 -62.73 -9.69
N SER A 35 47.69 -63.10 -8.71
CA SER A 35 47.96 -63.72 -7.39
C SER A 35 48.97 -63.10 -6.40
N ASN A 36 48.52 -63.04 -5.14
CA ASN A 36 49.28 -63.23 -3.91
C ASN A 36 50.67 -62.58 -3.81
N ASP A 37 50.81 -61.58 -2.94
CA ASP A 37 51.70 -61.75 -1.79
C ASP A 37 51.60 -60.58 -0.79
N LYS A 38 51.53 -60.98 0.48
CA LYS A 38 52.28 -60.45 1.63
C LYS A 38 52.26 -58.95 1.91
N LYS A 39 51.80 -58.65 3.13
CA LYS A 39 52.31 -57.61 4.05
C LYS A 39 53.55 -56.87 3.52
N ASN A 40 53.32 -55.71 2.92
CA ASN A 40 54.34 -54.67 2.80
C ASN A 40 53.82 -53.48 3.59
N GLU A 41 54.27 -53.37 4.84
CA GLU A 41 54.19 -52.15 5.62
C GLU A 41 54.89 -51.06 4.80
N LYS A 42 54.12 -50.25 4.07
CA LYS A 42 54.61 -48.98 3.55
C LYS A 42 55.19 -48.24 4.77
N PRO A 43 56.43 -47.74 4.73
CA PRO A 43 57.04 -47.10 5.90
C PRO A 43 56.05 -46.08 6.45
N ARG A 44 55.83 -46.11 7.76
CA ARG A 44 54.76 -45.36 8.45
C ARG A 44 54.69 -43.90 7.98
N THR A 45 55.83 -43.32 7.63
CA THR A 45 56.01 -42.02 6.97
C THR A 45 55.25 -41.87 5.64
N ILE A 46 55.30 -42.81 4.70
CA ILE A 46 54.55 -42.75 3.43
C ILE A 46 53.04 -42.82 3.68
N LEU A 47 52.58 -43.62 4.65
CA LEU A 47 51.15 -43.65 5.03
C LEU A 47 50.70 -42.32 5.65
N ILE A 48 51.54 -41.73 6.51
CA ILE A 48 51.31 -40.39 7.09
C ILE A 48 51.27 -39.31 6.00
N TRP A 49 52.18 -39.35 5.01
CA TRP A 49 52.18 -38.41 3.89
C TRP A 49 50.96 -38.56 2.97
N ILE A 50 50.53 -39.80 2.70
CA ILE A 50 49.30 -40.07 1.94
C ILE A 50 48.09 -39.54 2.70
N ASP A 51 48.03 -39.70 4.02
CA ASP A 51 46.92 -39.20 4.84
C ASP A 51 46.93 -37.66 4.92
N LEU A 52 48.11 -37.05 5.07
CA LEU A 52 48.28 -35.58 4.98
C LEU A 52 47.83 -35.05 3.61
N LEU A 53 48.26 -35.65 2.51
CA LEU A 53 47.86 -35.24 1.15
C LEU A 53 46.36 -35.44 0.91
N LYS A 54 45.77 -36.53 1.41
CA LYS A 54 44.32 -36.73 1.39
C LYS A 54 43.60 -35.66 2.19
N ASN A 55 44.08 -35.33 3.38
CA ASN A 55 43.50 -34.30 4.23
C ASN A 55 43.63 -32.90 3.61
N LEU A 56 44.75 -32.59 2.96
CA LEU A 56 44.93 -31.33 2.22
C LEU A 56 44.02 -31.26 1.00
N LYS A 57 43.89 -32.35 0.23
CA LYS A 57 42.97 -32.43 -0.90
C LYS A 57 41.51 -32.37 -0.45
N LEU A 58 41.16 -32.99 0.68
CA LEU A 58 39.83 -32.89 1.28
C LEU A 58 39.54 -31.46 1.76
N LYS A 59 40.50 -30.76 2.36
CA LYS A 59 40.36 -29.35 2.72
C LYS A 59 40.18 -28.47 1.48
N GLN A 60 40.96 -28.70 0.43
CA GLN A 60 40.82 -27.98 -0.84
C GLN A 60 39.46 -28.25 -1.49
N LEU A 61 39.00 -29.50 -1.53
CA LEU A 61 37.69 -29.86 -2.07
C LEU A 61 36.54 -29.28 -1.25
N ARG A 62 36.66 -29.27 0.09
CA ARG A 62 35.68 -28.60 0.96
C ARG A 62 35.62 -27.11 0.67
N LYS A 63 36.79 -26.45 0.59
CA LYS A 63 36.86 -25.02 0.24
C LYS A 63 36.22 -24.74 -1.12
N ASN A 64 36.50 -25.57 -2.12
CA ASN A 64 35.88 -25.43 -3.44
C ASN A 64 34.37 -25.66 -3.39
N ILE A 65 33.88 -26.63 -2.61
CA ILE A 65 32.44 -26.86 -2.40
C ILE A 65 31.80 -25.66 -1.70
N ASP A 66 32.45 -25.10 -0.68
CA ASP A 66 31.95 -23.94 0.06
C ASP A 66 31.92 -22.68 -0.85
N GLU A 67 32.94 -22.50 -1.70
CA GLU A 67 32.97 -21.45 -2.72
C GLU A 67 31.85 -21.63 -3.77
N GLU A 68 31.62 -22.86 -4.24
CA GLU A 68 30.52 -23.16 -5.18
C GLU A 68 29.13 -22.98 -4.54
N ILE A 69 28.96 -23.34 -3.26
CA ILE A 69 27.71 -23.09 -2.51
C ILE A 69 27.47 -21.58 -2.37
N SER A 70 28.52 -20.82 -2.01
CA SER A 70 28.42 -19.37 -1.92
C SER A 70 28.08 -18.73 -3.27
N ASN A 71 28.72 -19.17 -4.37
CA ASN A 71 28.39 -18.73 -5.72
C ASN A 71 26.95 -19.09 -6.11
N TYR A 72 26.48 -20.28 -5.75
CA TYR A 72 25.10 -20.69 -6.00
C TYR A 72 24.11 -19.83 -5.22
N GLU A 73 24.37 -19.51 -3.96
CA GLU A 73 23.53 -18.61 -3.15
C GLU A 73 23.51 -17.18 -3.73
N ILE A 74 24.66 -16.66 -4.18
CA ILE A 74 24.75 -15.35 -4.85
C ILE A 74 23.93 -15.36 -6.14
N ASN A 75 24.09 -16.38 -6.99
CA ASN A 75 23.34 -16.51 -8.24
C ASN A 75 21.84 -16.67 -7.99
N LYS A 76 21.45 -17.44 -6.97
CA LYS A 76 20.05 -17.56 -6.54
C LYS A 76 19.50 -16.19 -6.14
N ASN A 77 20.22 -15.42 -5.33
CA ASN A 77 19.80 -14.08 -4.92
C ASN A 77 19.70 -13.10 -6.10
N ILE A 78 20.60 -13.19 -7.09
CA ILE A 78 20.53 -12.38 -8.32
C ILE A 78 19.30 -12.76 -9.13
N ASN A 79 19.04 -14.06 -9.31
CA ASN A 79 17.87 -14.55 -10.03
C ASN A 79 16.57 -14.19 -9.31
N ASP A 80 16.52 -14.29 -7.98
CA ASP A 80 15.37 -13.90 -7.17
C ASP A 80 15.08 -12.39 -7.29
N LYS A 81 16.14 -11.56 -7.32
CA LYS A 81 16.00 -10.11 -7.59
C LYS A 81 15.53 -9.84 -9.01
N LEU A 82 16.08 -10.53 -10.01
CA LEU A 82 15.67 -10.37 -11.42
C LEU A 82 14.21 -10.78 -11.60
N LEU A 83 13.77 -11.85 -10.93
CA LEU A 83 12.38 -12.30 -10.96
C LEU A 83 11.45 -11.28 -10.29
N LEU A 84 11.89 -10.65 -9.19
CA LEU A 84 11.15 -9.56 -8.57
C LEU A 84 11.05 -8.34 -9.50
N PHE A 85 12.12 -7.97 -10.19
CA PHE A 85 12.09 -6.88 -11.19
C PHE A 85 11.13 -7.20 -12.34
N LEU A 86 11.24 -8.40 -12.93
CA LEU A 86 10.35 -8.83 -13.99
C LEU A 86 8.88 -8.87 -13.55
N ASN A 87 8.61 -9.27 -12.30
CA ASN A 87 7.26 -9.27 -11.75
C ASN A 87 6.73 -7.84 -11.57
N ASN A 88 7.57 -6.93 -11.08
CA ASN A 88 7.21 -5.50 -10.98
C ASN A 88 6.93 -4.89 -12.37
N ASP A 89 7.74 -5.21 -13.38
CA ASP A 89 7.54 -4.75 -14.75
C ASP A 89 6.23 -5.30 -15.33
N LEU A 90 5.86 -6.55 -15.03
CA LEU A 90 4.57 -7.13 -15.44
C LEU A 90 3.39 -6.44 -14.75
N GLU A 91 3.52 -6.13 -13.46
CA GLU A 91 2.50 -5.38 -12.71
C GLU A 91 2.34 -3.95 -13.25
N GLU A 92 3.45 -3.27 -13.55
CA GLU A 92 3.43 -1.93 -14.15
C GLU A 92 2.79 -1.94 -15.54
N ASN A 93 3.13 -2.91 -16.39
CA ASN A 93 2.49 -3.08 -17.70
C ASN A 93 0.98 -3.36 -17.60
N ALA A 94 0.54 -4.19 -16.65
CA ALA A 94 -0.88 -4.45 -16.42
C ALA A 94 -1.62 -3.19 -15.95
N ILE A 95 -0.97 -2.32 -15.16
CA ILE A 95 -1.52 -1.03 -14.77
C ILE A 95 -1.64 -0.10 -15.98
N LEU A 96 -0.60 -0.03 -16.84
CA LEU A 96 -0.61 0.79 -18.05
C LEU A 96 -1.71 0.36 -19.03
N GLU A 97 -1.85 -0.95 -19.28
CA GLU A 97 -2.90 -1.50 -20.15
C GLU A 97 -4.30 -1.11 -19.63
N LYS A 98 -4.51 -1.21 -18.30
CA LYS A 98 -5.78 -0.81 -17.68
C LYS A 98 -6.04 0.70 -17.77
N ILE A 99 -5.00 1.53 -17.71
CA ILE A 99 -5.11 2.98 -17.91
C ILE A 99 -5.49 3.28 -19.36
N ASP A 100 -4.87 2.61 -20.33
CA ASP A 100 -5.16 2.78 -21.76
C ASP A 100 -6.57 2.30 -22.11
N GLU A 101 -7.04 1.18 -21.55
CA GLU A 101 -8.43 0.74 -21.67
C GLU A 101 -9.43 1.78 -21.16
N LEU A 102 -9.19 2.34 -19.96
CA LEU A 102 -10.05 3.37 -19.39
C LEU A 102 -10.02 4.66 -20.20
N LYS A 103 -8.85 5.05 -20.72
CA LYS A 103 -8.68 6.22 -21.59
C LYS A 103 -9.42 6.03 -22.91
N ASN A 104 -9.26 4.86 -23.54
CA ASN A 104 -9.93 4.52 -24.80
C ASN A 104 -11.44 4.41 -24.63
N SER A 105 -11.92 3.86 -23.51
CA SER A 105 -13.35 3.81 -23.17
C SER A 105 -13.95 5.22 -23.06
N LYS A 106 -13.29 6.12 -22.32
CA LYS A 106 -13.74 7.53 -22.21
C LYS A 106 -13.68 8.26 -23.55
N LEU A 107 -12.64 8.02 -24.35
CA LEU A 107 -12.51 8.59 -25.69
C LEU A 107 -13.61 8.08 -26.62
N SER A 108 -13.98 6.80 -26.55
CA SER A 108 -15.08 6.23 -27.32
C SER A 108 -16.40 6.92 -26.97
N ILE A 109 -16.71 7.06 -25.68
CA ILE A 109 -17.92 7.75 -25.21
C ILE A 109 -17.94 9.20 -25.73
N LEU A 110 -16.80 9.90 -25.68
CA LEU A 110 -16.69 11.27 -26.19
C LEU A 110 -16.92 11.34 -27.70
N VAL A 111 -16.34 10.40 -28.47
CA VAL A 111 -16.55 10.28 -29.92
C VAL A 111 -18.02 10.00 -30.23
N ASP A 112 -18.68 9.16 -29.45
CA ASP A 112 -20.09 8.83 -29.65
C ASP A 112 -20.99 10.04 -29.35
N ILE A 113 -20.73 10.80 -28.28
CA ILE A 113 -21.41 12.07 -28.00
C ILE A 113 -21.19 13.08 -29.14
N HIS A 114 -19.96 13.20 -29.67
CA HIS A 114 -19.70 14.10 -30.79
C HIS A 114 -20.39 13.67 -32.08
N LYS A 115 -20.45 12.37 -32.38
CA LYS A 115 -21.21 11.84 -33.52
C LYS A 115 -22.70 12.11 -33.36
N GLU A 116 -23.24 11.90 -32.16
CA GLU A 116 -24.65 12.19 -31.86
C GLU A 116 -24.95 13.68 -32.03
N ASN A 117 -24.09 14.56 -31.51
CA ASN A 117 -24.23 16.00 -31.69
C ASN A 117 -24.15 16.43 -33.15
N MET A 118 -23.22 15.86 -33.93
CA MET A 118 -23.11 16.14 -35.37
C MET A 118 -24.35 15.64 -36.13
N ASN A 119 -24.87 14.46 -35.79
CA ASN A 119 -26.10 13.94 -36.38
C ASN A 119 -27.32 14.80 -36.01
N ASN A 120 -27.41 15.28 -34.78
CA ASN A 120 -28.50 16.16 -34.34
C ASN A 120 -28.42 17.52 -35.04
N LEU A 121 -27.23 18.09 -35.18
CA LEU A 121 -27.01 19.32 -35.92
C LEU A 121 -27.35 19.14 -37.41
N GLN A 122 -26.95 18.02 -38.03
CA GLN A 122 -27.32 17.69 -39.39
C GLN A 122 -28.84 17.57 -39.55
N LYS A 123 -29.53 16.89 -38.64
CA LYS A 123 -31.00 16.79 -38.65
C LYS A 123 -31.67 18.15 -38.52
N GLN A 124 -31.15 19.04 -37.67
CA GLN A 124 -31.66 20.42 -37.55
C GLN A 124 -31.48 21.19 -38.85
N PHE A 125 -30.29 21.13 -39.46
CA PHE A 125 -30.05 21.75 -40.77
C PHE A 125 -30.98 21.21 -41.86
N GLU A 126 -31.19 19.90 -41.93
CA GLU A 126 -32.12 19.29 -42.87
C GLU A 126 -33.55 19.77 -42.61
N GLN A 127 -34.00 19.83 -41.35
CA GLN A 127 -35.32 20.35 -40.99
C GLN A 127 -35.51 21.81 -41.38
N ASP A 128 -34.50 22.66 -41.16
CA ASP A 128 -34.58 24.07 -41.51
C ASP A 128 -34.58 24.28 -43.03
N ILE A 129 -33.84 23.46 -43.78
CA ILE A 129 -33.93 23.40 -45.25
C ILE A 129 -35.35 23.01 -45.68
N TYR A 130 -35.94 21.97 -45.08
CA TYR A 130 -37.32 21.56 -45.38
C TYR A 130 -38.34 22.65 -45.07
N LYS A 131 -38.19 23.39 -43.97
CA LYS A 131 -39.05 24.54 -43.65
C LYS A 131 -38.91 25.65 -44.69
N MET A 132 -37.68 26.04 -45.03
CA MET A 132 -37.45 27.06 -46.07
C MET A 132 -38.05 26.67 -47.42
N PHE A 133 -37.96 25.40 -47.81
CA PHE A 133 -38.61 24.92 -49.03
C PHE A 133 -40.15 24.97 -48.95
N ASN A 134 -40.73 24.58 -47.81
CA ASN A 134 -42.17 24.66 -47.62
C ASN A 134 -42.68 26.10 -47.63
N ASP A 135 -41.97 27.02 -46.97
CA ASP A 135 -42.29 28.45 -46.95
C ASP A 135 -42.23 29.02 -48.37
N PHE A 136 -41.20 28.66 -49.14
CA PHE A 136 -41.07 29.06 -50.54
C PHE A 136 -42.21 28.52 -51.42
N GLU A 137 -42.62 27.27 -51.25
CA GLU A 137 -43.78 26.72 -51.96
C GLU A 137 -45.09 27.41 -51.58
N GLU A 138 -45.26 27.75 -50.30
CA GLU A 138 -46.45 28.45 -49.81
C GLU A 138 -46.51 29.87 -50.41
N ASP A 139 -45.40 30.60 -50.39
CA ASP A 139 -45.25 31.91 -51.02
C ASP A 139 -45.54 31.85 -52.52
N GLN A 140 -45.01 30.82 -53.21
CA GLN A 140 -45.30 30.60 -54.62
C GLN A 140 -46.81 30.37 -54.86
N LYS A 141 -47.48 29.56 -54.02
CA LYS A 141 -48.92 29.32 -54.10
C LYS A 141 -49.71 30.61 -53.85
N ILE A 142 -49.32 31.43 -52.88
CA ILE A 142 -49.95 32.73 -52.59
C ILE A 142 -49.78 33.67 -53.78
N LEU A 143 -48.58 33.78 -54.34
CA LEU A 143 -48.31 34.64 -55.49
C LEU A 143 -49.12 34.23 -56.73
N ILE A 144 -49.24 32.92 -56.99
CA ILE A 144 -50.07 32.39 -58.09
C ILE A 144 -51.56 32.70 -57.84
N ARG A 145 -52.07 32.52 -56.62
CA ARG A 145 -53.46 32.89 -56.27
C ARG A 145 -53.72 34.37 -56.49
N ASN A 146 -52.81 35.23 -56.02
CA ASN A 146 -52.91 36.68 -56.19
C ASN A 146 -52.90 37.05 -57.68
N ARG A 147 -51.99 36.48 -58.47
CA ARG A 147 -51.94 36.68 -59.92
C ARG A 147 -53.25 36.26 -60.59
N ASN A 148 -53.80 35.10 -60.23
CA ASN A 148 -55.05 34.60 -60.81
C ASN A 148 -56.25 35.48 -60.43
N SER A 149 -56.30 36.00 -59.19
CA SER A 149 -57.31 36.96 -58.76
C SER A 149 -57.23 38.27 -59.54
N ILE A 150 -56.03 38.82 -59.75
CA ILE A 150 -55.81 40.02 -60.56
C ILE A 150 -56.25 39.78 -62.01
N ILE A 151 -55.85 38.66 -62.63
CA ILE A 151 -56.27 38.30 -63.99
C ILE A 151 -57.79 38.17 -64.07
N HIS A 152 -58.44 37.54 -63.07
CA HIS A 152 -59.89 37.43 -63.03
C HIS A 152 -60.57 38.80 -62.95
N ASN A 153 -60.08 39.70 -62.10
CA ASN A 153 -60.61 41.05 -61.96
C ASN A 153 -60.44 41.88 -63.25
N ILE A 154 -59.28 41.76 -63.91
CA ILE A 154 -59.04 42.41 -65.20
C ILE A 154 -60.00 41.86 -66.27
N ASN A 155 -60.19 40.54 -66.33
CA ASN A 155 -61.12 39.92 -67.28
C ASN A 155 -62.58 40.32 -67.01
N LEU A 156 -62.98 40.45 -65.74
CA LEU A 156 -64.30 40.94 -65.36
C LEU A 156 -64.51 42.39 -65.80
N PHE A 157 -63.48 43.24 -65.62
CA PHE A 157 -63.50 44.62 -66.09
C PHE A 157 -63.62 44.69 -67.61
N TYR A 158 -62.85 43.89 -68.36
CA TYR A 158 -62.96 43.81 -69.82
C TYR A 158 -64.34 43.35 -70.28
N ARG A 159 -64.93 42.31 -69.66
CA ARG A 159 -66.30 41.87 -69.97
C ARG A 159 -67.31 42.98 -69.73
N LYS A 160 -67.24 43.66 -68.59
CA LYS A 160 -68.13 44.77 -68.26
C LYS A 160 -68.00 45.94 -69.24
N LEU A 161 -66.78 46.22 -69.71
CA LEU A 161 -66.52 47.27 -70.70
C LEU A 161 -67.04 46.86 -72.09
N GLU A 162 -66.95 45.59 -72.46
CA GLU A 162 -67.48 45.04 -73.70
C GLU A 162 -69.01 44.97 -73.70
N GLU A 163 -69.62 44.59 -72.58
CA GLU A 163 -71.07 44.69 -72.35
C GLU A 163 -71.56 46.13 -72.47
N ASN A 164 -70.89 47.09 -71.83
CA ASN A 164 -71.25 48.51 -71.92
C ASN A 164 -71.11 49.05 -73.35
N LYS A 165 -70.10 48.62 -74.11
CA LYS A 165 -69.97 48.95 -75.55
C LYS A 165 -71.12 48.37 -76.38
N LYS A 166 -71.52 47.13 -76.12
CA LYS A 166 -72.68 46.50 -76.78
C LYS A 166 -73.98 47.23 -76.42
N GLU A 167 -74.18 47.52 -75.15
CA GLU A 167 -75.35 48.24 -74.64
C GLU A 167 -75.46 49.63 -75.27
N ARG A 168 -74.34 50.39 -75.31
CA ARG A 168 -74.30 51.71 -75.95
C ARG A 168 -74.62 51.64 -77.45
N LYS A 169 -74.16 50.61 -78.16
CA LYS A 169 -74.50 50.40 -79.58
C LYS A 169 -75.98 50.07 -79.76
N THR A 170 -76.54 49.19 -78.92
CA THR A 170 -77.96 48.86 -78.96
C THR A 170 -78.86 50.02 -78.54
N ASN A 171 -78.41 50.89 -77.64
CA ASN A 171 -79.18 52.06 -77.21
C ASN A 171 -79.24 53.12 -78.32
N LEU A 172 -78.15 53.34 -79.06
CA LEU A 172 -78.17 54.24 -80.22
C LEU A 172 -79.09 53.72 -81.34
N GLU A 173 -79.04 52.41 -81.63
CA GLU A 173 -79.94 51.77 -82.61
C GLU A 173 -81.42 51.81 -82.16
N LYS A 174 -81.67 51.74 -80.85
CA LYS A 174 -83.01 51.87 -80.27
C LYS A 174 -83.50 53.32 -80.24
N GLU A 175 -82.64 54.30 -79.94
CA GLU A 175 -82.98 55.73 -79.90
C GLU A 175 -83.40 56.25 -81.28
N GLU A 176 -82.76 55.79 -82.36
CA GLU A 176 -83.15 56.12 -83.74
C GLU A 176 -84.54 55.56 -84.10
N LEU A 177 -84.84 54.34 -83.65
CA LEU A 177 -86.15 53.72 -83.83
C LEU A 177 -87.22 54.33 -82.91
N HIS A 178 -86.82 54.78 -81.72
CA HIS A 178 -87.67 55.36 -80.69
C HIS A 178 -88.09 56.79 -81.04
N MET A 179 -87.23 57.62 -81.62
CA MET A 179 -87.62 58.96 -82.10
C MET A 179 -88.73 58.90 -83.16
N MET A 180 -88.75 57.86 -84.00
CA MET A 180 -89.80 57.66 -85.01
C MET A 180 -91.14 57.19 -84.40
N ASP A 181 -91.10 56.47 -83.28
CA ASP A 181 -92.26 55.91 -82.60
C ASP A 181 -92.82 56.85 -81.51
N GLU A 182 -91.98 57.70 -80.90
CA GLU A 182 -92.34 58.70 -79.88
C GLU A 182 -93.18 59.84 -80.45
N ILE A 183 -92.96 60.25 -81.70
CA ILE A 183 -93.79 61.31 -82.34
C ILE A 183 -95.26 60.87 -82.46
N ARG A 184 -95.53 59.57 -82.63
CA ARG A 184 -96.89 59.02 -82.72
C ARG A 184 -97.48 58.59 -81.37
N LYS A 185 -96.64 58.15 -80.42
CA LYS A 185 -97.08 57.72 -79.09
C LYS A 185 -97.23 58.87 -78.08
N ASN A 186 -96.48 59.98 -78.22
CA ASN A 186 -96.57 61.13 -77.29
C ASN A 186 -97.89 61.91 -77.38
N TYR A 187 -98.57 61.93 -78.53
CA TYR A 187 -99.85 62.64 -78.68
C TYR A 187 -101.02 61.96 -77.95
N ILE A 188 -100.92 60.67 -77.65
CA ILE A 188 -102.00 59.86 -77.03
C ILE A 188 -101.67 59.52 -75.57
N ALA A 189 -100.39 59.49 -75.20
CA ALA A 189 -99.94 59.08 -73.89
C ALA A 189 -99.85 60.21 -72.83
N GLU A 190 -99.68 61.48 -73.22
CA GLU A 190 -99.59 62.61 -72.26
C GLU A 190 -100.82 62.75 -71.34
N ARG A 191 -102.02 62.36 -71.83
CA ARG A 191 -103.27 62.50 -71.06
C ARG A 191 -103.54 61.36 -70.06
N TYR A 192 -102.97 60.17 -70.26
CA TYR A 192 -103.17 59.01 -69.38
C TYR A 192 -101.97 58.68 -68.48
N ILE A 193 -100.77 59.14 -68.83
CA ILE A 193 -99.52 58.88 -68.10
C ILE A 193 -99.41 59.62 -66.76
N ALA A 194 -99.99 60.82 -66.64
CA ALA A 194 -99.81 61.65 -65.45
C ALA A 194 -100.41 61.01 -64.19
N ASN A 195 -101.55 60.31 -64.29
CA ASN A 195 -102.21 59.71 -63.13
C ASN A 195 -101.68 58.31 -62.75
N TYR A 196 -101.36 57.45 -63.73
CA TYR A 196 -100.85 56.09 -63.45
C TYR A 196 -99.40 56.08 -62.89
N LYS A 197 -98.58 57.08 -63.22
CA LYS A 197 -97.19 57.18 -62.74
C LYS A 197 -97.11 57.37 -61.21
N PHE A 198 -97.95 58.22 -60.63
CA PHE A 198 -97.86 58.51 -59.18
C PHE A 198 -98.26 57.33 -58.29
N GLU A 199 -99.23 56.53 -58.71
CA GLU A 199 -99.71 55.39 -57.91
C GLU A 199 -98.70 54.23 -57.93
N LYS A 200 -98.09 53.96 -59.09
CA LYS A 200 -97.03 52.96 -59.25
C LYS A 200 -95.74 53.31 -58.50
N PHE A 201 -95.33 54.58 -58.49
CA PHE A 201 -94.17 55.04 -57.69
C PHE A 201 -94.38 54.82 -56.19
N ARG A 202 -95.58 55.09 -55.65
CA ARG A 202 -95.86 54.84 -54.22
C ARG A 202 -95.86 53.37 -53.86
N GLU A 203 -96.32 52.48 -54.73
CA GLU A 203 -96.29 51.04 -54.45
C GLU A 203 -94.87 50.45 -54.53
N GLU A 204 -94.07 50.89 -55.51
CA GLU A 204 -92.67 50.49 -55.65
C GLU A 204 -91.81 51.02 -54.48
N ASP A 205 -92.01 52.26 -54.04
CA ASP A 205 -91.34 52.83 -52.85
C ASP A 205 -91.74 52.10 -51.57
N ASN A 206 -93.02 51.76 -51.40
CA ASN A 206 -93.47 50.98 -50.24
C ASN A 206 -92.92 49.56 -50.25
N LYS A 207 -92.78 48.93 -51.42
CA LYS A 207 -92.20 47.60 -51.55
C LYS A 207 -90.70 47.61 -51.26
N THR A 208 -89.96 48.54 -51.87
CA THR A 208 -88.52 48.72 -51.59
C THR A 208 -88.26 49.07 -50.13
N PHE A 209 -89.08 49.93 -49.51
CA PHE A 209 -88.96 50.24 -48.08
C PHE A 209 -89.22 49.01 -47.20
N ARG A 210 -90.22 48.19 -47.50
CA ARG A 210 -90.49 46.93 -46.76
C ARG A 210 -89.37 45.92 -46.95
N ASP A 211 -88.84 45.79 -48.16
CA ASP A 211 -87.75 44.87 -48.48
C ASP A 211 -86.46 45.30 -47.76
N LEU A 212 -86.11 46.59 -47.80
CA LEU A 212 -85.00 47.17 -47.04
C LEU A 212 -85.19 47.02 -45.53
N LEU A 213 -86.40 47.21 -45.00
CA LEU A 213 -86.70 47.01 -43.60
C LEU A 213 -86.55 45.54 -43.18
N ALA A 214 -86.96 44.61 -44.05
CA ALA A 214 -86.82 43.18 -43.82
C ALA A 214 -85.34 42.74 -43.88
N GLU A 215 -84.57 43.27 -44.82
CA GLU A 215 -83.13 43.04 -44.94
C GLU A 215 -82.39 43.61 -43.72
N ASN A 216 -82.68 44.85 -43.31
CA ASN A 216 -82.09 45.44 -42.10
C ASN A 216 -82.41 44.63 -40.84
N LYS A 217 -83.65 44.15 -40.70
CA LYS A 217 -84.04 43.27 -39.57
C LYS A 217 -83.28 41.94 -39.59
N LYS A 218 -83.02 41.35 -40.77
CA LYS A 218 -82.20 40.14 -40.89
C LYS A 218 -80.75 40.39 -40.50
N VAL A 219 -80.12 41.45 -41.03
CA VAL A 219 -78.74 41.85 -40.68
C VAL A 219 -78.62 42.12 -39.18
N LEU A 220 -79.55 42.86 -38.58
CA LEU A 220 -79.54 43.13 -37.14
C LEU A 220 -79.66 41.84 -36.31
N ASN A 221 -80.49 40.88 -36.75
CA ASN A 221 -80.62 39.59 -36.06
C ASN A 221 -79.34 38.74 -36.22
N GLU A 222 -78.75 38.69 -37.41
CA GLU A 222 -77.47 38.00 -37.67
C GLU A 222 -76.33 38.61 -36.87
N GLU A 223 -76.24 39.93 -36.77
CA GLU A 223 -75.27 40.63 -35.92
C GLU A 223 -75.50 40.33 -34.43
N ARG A 224 -76.76 40.24 -34.00
CA ARG A 224 -77.13 39.88 -32.62
C ARG A 224 -76.76 38.44 -32.30
N GLU A 225 -76.98 37.51 -33.23
CA GLU A 225 -76.56 36.11 -33.10
C GLU A 225 -75.04 35.99 -33.08
N ASN A 226 -74.33 36.72 -33.95
CA ASN A 226 -72.88 36.80 -33.96
C ASN A 226 -72.36 37.34 -32.63
N TYR A 227 -72.91 38.44 -32.12
CA TYR A 227 -72.57 39.01 -30.82
C TYR A 227 -72.79 37.99 -29.68
N ASN A 228 -73.92 37.30 -29.65
CA ASN A 228 -74.20 36.28 -28.65
C ASN A 228 -73.24 35.08 -28.75
N SER A 229 -72.89 34.66 -29.97
CA SER A 229 -71.92 33.59 -30.21
C SER A 229 -70.52 33.98 -29.72
N VAL A 230 -70.12 35.23 -29.92
CA VAL A 230 -68.85 35.79 -29.49
C VAL A 230 -68.84 35.95 -27.96
N LYS A 231 -69.93 36.46 -27.37
CA LYS A 231 -70.09 36.59 -25.90
C LYS A 231 -69.99 35.24 -25.20
N THR A 232 -70.69 34.21 -25.69
CA THR A 232 -70.63 32.86 -25.11
C THR A 232 -69.23 32.23 -25.25
N LYS A 233 -68.51 32.49 -26.36
CA LYS A 233 -67.10 32.09 -26.50
C LYS A 233 -66.21 32.81 -25.48
N TYR A 234 -66.41 34.11 -25.27
CA TYR A 234 -65.66 34.87 -24.26
C TYR A 234 -65.91 34.37 -22.84
N GLU A 235 -67.16 34.07 -22.48
CA GLU A 235 -67.50 33.53 -21.15
C GLU A 235 -66.85 32.15 -20.93
N ARG A 236 -66.92 31.24 -21.92
CA ARG A 236 -66.24 29.94 -21.86
C ARG A 236 -64.72 30.08 -21.75
N ASN A 237 -64.12 30.98 -22.53
CA ASN A 237 -62.68 31.23 -22.47
C ASN A 237 -62.27 31.80 -21.10
N LYS A 238 -63.08 32.69 -20.52
CA LYS A 238 -62.85 33.25 -19.18
C LYS A 238 -62.91 32.15 -18.10
N GLU A 239 -63.90 31.28 -18.14
CA GLU A 239 -64.01 30.14 -17.21
C GLU A 239 -62.84 29.17 -17.37
N SER A 240 -62.44 28.87 -18.61
CA SER A 240 -61.27 28.03 -18.89
C SER A 240 -59.97 28.65 -18.38
N LEU A 241 -59.79 29.97 -18.57
CA LEU A 241 -58.64 30.71 -18.05
C LEU A 241 -58.58 30.67 -16.52
N LEU A 242 -59.71 30.90 -15.83
CA LEU A 242 -59.79 30.82 -14.37
C LEU A 242 -59.49 29.41 -13.85
N SER A 243 -59.93 28.37 -14.56
CA SER A 243 -59.60 26.98 -14.21
C SER A 243 -58.08 26.72 -14.35
N LYS A 244 -57.47 27.22 -15.44
CA LYS A 244 -56.02 27.11 -15.65
C LYS A 244 -55.22 27.92 -14.65
N GLU A 245 -55.68 29.11 -14.27
CA GLU A 245 -55.06 29.93 -13.22
C GLU A 245 -55.06 29.21 -11.87
N LYS A 246 -56.16 28.55 -11.51
CA LYS A 246 -56.20 27.70 -10.30
C LYS A 246 -55.25 26.51 -10.38
N GLU A 247 -55.19 25.83 -11.53
CA GLU A 247 -54.26 24.71 -11.75
C GLU A 247 -52.80 25.16 -11.62
N VAL A 248 -52.45 26.32 -12.18
CA VAL A 248 -51.13 26.94 -12.04
C VAL A 248 -50.83 27.23 -10.58
N HIS A 249 -51.77 27.84 -9.85
CA HIS A 249 -51.59 28.14 -8.43
C HIS A 249 -51.40 26.88 -7.58
N GLU A 250 -52.14 25.80 -7.85
CA GLU A 250 -51.93 24.51 -7.18
C GLU A 250 -50.55 23.90 -7.48
N LEU A 251 -50.05 24.05 -8.70
CA LEU A 251 -48.71 23.61 -9.08
C LEU A 251 -47.62 24.45 -8.39
N GLU A 252 -47.81 25.77 -8.28
CA GLU A 252 -46.92 26.66 -7.52
C GLU A 252 -46.83 26.24 -6.05
N LEU A 253 -47.97 25.99 -5.40
CA LEU A 253 -48.02 25.51 -4.02
C LEU A 253 -47.32 24.14 -3.87
N LYS A 254 -47.50 23.23 -4.83
CA LYS A 254 -46.77 21.94 -4.85
C LYS A 254 -45.27 22.17 -4.98
N ILE A 255 -44.84 23.02 -5.91
CA ILE A 255 -43.43 23.37 -6.11
C ILE A 255 -42.83 23.92 -4.82
N ASP A 256 -43.49 24.86 -4.16
CA ASP A 256 -42.98 25.46 -2.92
C ASP A 256 -42.95 24.45 -1.76
N SER A 257 -43.93 23.55 -1.68
CA SER A 257 -43.88 22.43 -0.73
C SER A 257 -42.68 21.50 -0.97
N TRP A 258 -42.33 21.24 -2.23
CA TRP A 258 -41.18 20.42 -2.60
C TRP A 258 -39.86 21.14 -2.35
N LYS A 259 -39.78 22.45 -2.63
CA LYS A 259 -38.61 23.28 -2.28
C LYS A 259 -38.34 23.21 -0.78
N LEU A 260 -39.39 23.36 0.04
CA LEU A 260 -39.25 23.32 1.50
C LEU A 260 -38.84 21.92 2.01
N LYS A 261 -39.38 20.85 1.42
CA LYS A 261 -38.94 19.47 1.71
C LYS A 261 -37.47 19.25 1.34
N LEU A 262 -37.06 19.69 0.15
CA LEU A 262 -35.68 19.57 -0.32
C LEU A 262 -34.71 20.34 0.58
N GLU A 263 -35.06 21.56 0.97
CA GLU A 263 -34.23 22.37 1.87
C GLU A 263 -34.10 21.72 3.26
N ASN A 264 -35.18 21.13 3.78
CA ASN A 264 -35.13 20.38 5.02
C ASN A 264 -34.26 19.12 4.89
N GLU A 265 -34.36 18.36 3.80
CA GLU A 265 -33.50 17.20 3.55
C GLU A 265 -32.02 17.62 3.46
N ILE A 266 -31.70 18.70 2.74
CA ILE A 266 -30.33 19.24 2.68
C ILE A 266 -29.81 19.55 4.08
N LYS A 267 -30.58 20.27 4.92
CA LYS A 267 -30.18 20.58 6.30
C LYS A 267 -29.97 19.33 7.14
N ILE A 268 -30.81 18.30 6.99
CA ILE A 268 -30.66 17.02 7.70
C ILE A 268 -29.37 16.32 7.26
N TYR A 269 -29.09 16.27 5.95
CA TYR A 269 -27.86 15.65 5.43
C TYR A 269 -26.62 16.42 5.87
N GLU A 270 -26.63 17.75 5.86
CA GLU A 270 -25.54 18.58 6.37
C GLU A 270 -25.27 18.30 7.85
N MET A 271 -26.33 18.24 8.68
CA MET A 271 -26.22 17.93 10.10
C MET A 271 -25.68 16.50 10.33
N GLN A 272 -26.12 15.53 9.52
CA GLN A 272 -25.63 14.15 9.60
C GLN A 272 -24.16 14.04 9.20
N ILE A 273 -23.76 14.72 8.12
CA ILE A 273 -22.36 14.78 7.67
C ILE A 273 -21.49 15.40 8.75
N GLU A 274 -21.94 16.49 9.37
CA GLU A 274 -21.18 17.18 10.42
C GLU A 274 -21.05 16.31 11.67
N ARG A 275 -22.12 15.62 12.07
CA ARG A 275 -22.06 14.62 13.16
C ARG A 275 -21.05 13.52 12.87
N LEU A 276 -21.08 12.92 11.67
CA LEU A 276 -20.15 11.86 11.28
C LEU A 276 -18.70 12.36 11.21
N ARG A 277 -18.48 13.60 10.78
CA ARG A 277 -17.15 14.24 10.81
C ARG A 277 -16.67 14.39 12.26
N ASN A 278 -17.52 14.85 13.16
CA ASN A 278 -17.19 14.98 14.58
C ASN A 278 -16.84 13.61 15.20
N GLU A 279 -17.66 12.58 15.00
CA GLU A 279 -17.39 11.21 15.48
C GLU A 279 -16.06 10.67 14.90
N LYS A 280 -15.80 10.89 13.60
CA LYS A 280 -14.52 10.52 12.97
C LYS A 280 -13.33 11.23 13.63
N THR A 281 -13.43 12.53 13.90
CA THR A 281 -12.33 13.27 14.54
C THR A 281 -12.08 12.80 15.98
N GLN A 282 -13.14 12.50 16.73
CA GLN A 282 -13.04 11.93 18.08
C GLN A 282 -12.35 10.56 18.04
N LEU A 283 -12.78 9.66 17.15
CA LEU A 283 -12.13 8.34 16.96
C LEU A 283 -10.65 8.47 16.59
N LEU A 284 -10.31 9.40 15.70
CA LEU A 284 -8.91 9.66 15.33
C LEU A 284 -8.09 10.15 16.53
N ASN A 285 -8.67 11.00 17.37
CA ASN A 285 -8.01 11.47 18.60
C ASN A 285 -7.83 10.33 19.61
N HIS A 286 -8.83 9.46 19.79
CA HIS A 286 -8.70 8.25 20.62
C HIS A 286 -7.60 7.31 20.09
N ILE A 287 -7.54 7.09 18.76
CA ILE A 287 -6.47 6.28 18.15
C ILE A 287 -5.10 6.89 18.39
N ARG A 288 -4.94 8.21 18.26
CA ARG A 288 -3.68 8.90 18.57
C ARG A 288 -3.29 8.74 20.04
N ALA A 289 -4.23 8.92 20.96
CA ALA A 289 -4.00 8.72 22.39
C ALA A 289 -3.56 7.28 22.71
N ILE A 290 -4.24 6.27 22.15
CA ILE A 290 -3.87 4.86 22.32
C ILE A 290 -2.49 4.58 21.74
N LYS A 291 -2.16 5.12 20.55
CA LYS A 291 -0.82 4.98 19.95
C LYS A 291 0.27 5.57 20.86
N LEU A 292 0.03 6.73 21.47
CA LEU A 292 0.97 7.34 22.41
C LEU A 292 1.14 6.49 23.68
N ILE A 293 0.04 5.96 24.23
CA ILE A 293 0.09 5.04 25.38
C ILE A 293 0.89 3.79 25.03
N LEU A 294 0.63 3.18 23.87
CA LEU A 294 1.33 1.98 23.40
C LEU A 294 2.83 2.24 23.20
N GLN A 295 3.20 3.39 22.62
CA GLN A 295 4.60 3.79 22.47
C GLN A 295 5.27 3.97 23.83
N LYS A 296 4.61 4.61 24.79
CA LYS A 296 5.12 4.79 26.15
C LYS A 296 5.30 3.44 26.86
N LEU A 297 4.35 2.52 26.71
CA LEU A 297 4.41 1.18 27.30
C LEU A 297 5.55 0.37 26.68
N LYS A 298 5.67 0.35 25.35
CA LYS A 298 6.79 -0.29 24.64
C LYS A 298 8.15 0.27 25.06
N HIS A 299 8.25 1.58 25.26
CA HIS A 299 9.47 2.21 25.76
C HIS A 299 9.77 1.80 27.22
N ASN A 300 8.76 1.76 28.09
CA ASN A 300 8.92 1.32 29.48
C ASN A 300 9.37 -0.14 29.57
N ASP A 301 8.75 -1.04 28.80
CA ASP A 301 9.12 -2.45 28.77
C ASP A 301 10.53 -2.64 28.22
N LYS A 302 10.91 -1.90 27.17
CA LYS A 302 12.28 -1.90 26.66
C LYS A 302 13.27 -1.45 27.74
N GLN A 303 12.95 -0.39 28.49
CA GLN A 303 13.80 0.10 29.57
C GLN A 303 13.92 -0.92 30.70
N ARG A 304 12.80 -1.51 31.15
CA ARG A 304 12.80 -2.58 32.17
C ARG A 304 13.63 -3.78 31.75
N LEU A 305 13.54 -4.18 30.48
CA LEU A 305 14.33 -5.28 29.94
C LEU A 305 15.83 -4.95 29.98
N ILE A 306 16.21 -3.74 29.54
CA ILE A 306 17.60 -3.25 29.62
C ILE A 306 18.08 -3.27 31.07
N ASP A 307 17.30 -2.75 32.01
CA ASP A 307 17.67 -2.67 33.42
C ASP A 307 17.87 -4.07 34.02
N ILE A 308 16.95 -5.01 33.75
CA ILE A 308 17.06 -6.41 34.20
C ILE A 308 18.27 -7.10 33.58
N THR A 309 18.50 -6.96 32.28
CA THR A 309 19.66 -7.55 31.60
C THR A 309 20.97 -6.98 32.15
N VAL A 310 21.06 -5.66 32.32
CA VAL A 310 22.25 -5.00 32.86
C VAL A 310 22.51 -5.43 34.30
N ASN A 311 21.49 -5.43 35.15
CA ASN A 311 21.64 -5.87 36.54
C ASN A 311 22.02 -7.35 36.64
N SER A 312 21.41 -8.21 35.81
CA SER A 312 21.76 -9.63 35.76
C SER A 312 23.20 -9.83 35.30
N SER A 313 23.64 -9.13 34.25
CA SER A 313 25.02 -9.19 33.77
C SER A 313 26.02 -8.74 34.84
N LYS A 314 25.74 -7.65 35.56
CA LYS A 314 26.58 -7.17 36.67
C LYS A 314 26.66 -8.20 37.81
N CYS A 315 25.55 -8.84 38.16
CA CYS A 315 25.53 -9.91 39.16
C CYS A 315 26.34 -11.12 38.70
N ILE A 316 26.18 -11.54 37.44
CA ILE A 316 26.94 -12.65 36.85
C ILE A 316 28.44 -12.33 36.88
N SER A 317 28.87 -11.14 36.43
CA SER A 317 30.29 -10.77 36.45
C SER A 317 30.87 -10.77 37.87
N LYS A 318 30.12 -10.27 38.87
CA LYS A 318 30.56 -10.33 40.28
C LYS A 318 30.68 -11.78 40.79
N LEU A 319 29.75 -12.65 40.40
CA LEU A 319 29.80 -14.07 40.77
C LEU A 319 30.97 -14.77 40.08
N GLU A 320 31.23 -14.49 38.80
CA GLU A 320 32.39 -14.99 38.07
C GLU A 320 33.71 -14.52 38.68
N GLU A 321 33.80 -13.25 39.08
CA GLU A 321 34.95 -12.71 39.83
C GLU A 321 35.16 -13.47 41.14
N ASN A 322 34.11 -13.67 41.93
CA ASN A 322 34.17 -14.43 43.18
C ASN A 322 34.59 -15.89 42.97
N ILE A 323 34.06 -16.54 41.92
CA ILE A 323 34.47 -17.90 41.53
C ILE A 323 35.94 -17.91 41.13
N SER A 324 36.41 -16.90 40.40
CA SER A 324 37.82 -16.78 40.02
C SER A 324 38.74 -16.61 41.24
N LEU A 325 38.32 -15.83 42.25
CA LEU A 325 39.03 -15.66 43.51
C LEU A 325 39.04 -16.95 44.33
N ALA A 326 37.90 -17.64 44.43
CA ALA A 326 37.79 -18.93 45.09
C ALA A 326 38.70 -19.97 44.41
N ASN A 327 38.70 -20.05 43.08
CA ASN A 327 39.57 -20.94 42.31
C ASN A 327 41.05 -20.59 42.51
N LYS A 328 41.42 -19.30 42.55
CA LYS A 328 42.79 -18.88 42.88
C LYS A 328 43.17 -19.33 44.28
N LEU A 329 42.30 -19.15 45.27
CA LEU A 329 42.53 -19.57 46.65
C LEU A 329 42.70 -21.10 46.76
N ILE A 330 41.81 -21.87 46.13
CA ILE A 330 41.90 -23.33 46.08
C ILE A 330 43.20 -23.77 45.39
N ASN A 331 43.57 -23.16 44.26
CA ASN A 331 44.81 -23.49 43.55
C ASN A 331 46.06 -23.18 44.37
N THR A 332 46.11 -22.01 45.03
CA THR A 332 47.22 -21.68 45.93
C THR A 332 47.28 -22.60 47.15
N ASN A 333 46.15 -22.98 47.73
CA ASN A 333 46.09 -23.95 48.82
C ASN A 333 46.58 -25.33 48.35
N ASN A 334 46.11 -25.83 47.21
CA ASN A 334 46.57 -27.09 46.63
C ASN A 334 48.09 -27.08 46.35
N LEU A 335 48.64 -25.94 45.90
CA LEU A 335 50.07 -25.78 45.73
C LEU A 335 50.81 -25.82 47.08
N CYS A 336 50.33 -25.08 48.09
CA CYS A 336 50.90 -25.10 49.44
C CYS A 336 50.86 -26.51 50.06
N ARG A 337 49.75 -27.23 49.89
CA ARG A 337 49.55 -28.59 50.44
C ARG A 337 50.57 -29.60 49.91
N LYS A 338 51.08 -29.42 48.69
CA LYS A 338 52.18 -30.25 48.15
C LYS A 338 53.49 -30.14 48.95
N TYR A 339 53.71 -29.04 49.64
CA TYR A 339 54.90 -28.80 50.47
C TYR A 339 54.67 -29.09 51.96
N GLU A 340 53.45 -29.45 52.36
CA GLU A 340 53.12 -29.88 53.72
C GLU A 340 53.52 -31.34 53.95
N THR A 341 53.96 -31.67 55.17
CA THR A 341 54.26 -33.05 55.56
C THR A 341 52.97 -33.87 55.75
N GLU A 342 53.03 -35.20 55.59
CA GLU A 342 51.86 -36.09 55.77
C GLU A 342 51.18 -35.90 57.14
N ARG A 343 51.97 -35.67 58.20
CA ARG A 343 51.46 -35.37 59.54
C ARG A 343 50.60 -34.11 59.57
N GLU A 344 50.96 -33.08 58.82
CA GLU A 344 50.22 -31.81 58.78
C GLU A 344 48.99 -31.87 57.87
N GLN A 345 49.09 -32.62 56.77
CA GLN A 345 47.96 -32.89 55.90
C GLN A 345 46.83 -33.65 56.62
N ILE A 346 47.17 -34.55 57.55
CA ILE A 346 46.22 -35.31 58.37
C ILE A 346 45.74 -34.51 59.59
N PHE A 347 46.63 -33.75 60.25
CA PHE A 347 46.28 -32.93 61.41
C PHE A 347 45.32 -31.79 61.05
N SER A 348 45.43 -31.23 59.83
CA SER A 348 44.46 -30.30 59.24
C SER A 348 43.01 -30.77 59.35
N SER A 349 42.79 -32.07 59.21
CA SER A 349 41.45 -32.70 59.16
C SER A 349 40.91 -33.09 60.53
N LEU A 350 41.75 -33.13 61.57
CA LEU A 350 41.35 -33.66 62.87
C LEU A 350 40.74 -32.59 63.79
N ASP A 351 41.21 -31.34 63.68
CA ASP A 351 40.70 -30.23 64.50
C ASP A 351 39.34 -29.68 64.01
N SER A 352 39.00 -29.85 62.72
CA SER A 352 37.68 -29.46 62.22
C SER A 352 36.55 -30.31 62.81
N MET A 353 36.84 -31.53 63.26
CA MET A 353 35.84 -32.45 63.80
C MET A 353 35.46 -32.12 65.27
N LYS A 354 36.31 -31.38 65.99
CA LYS A 354 36.09 -31.05 67.41
C LYS A 354 35.23 -29.81 67.64
N GLN A 355 35.02 -28.95 66.64
CA GLN A 355 34.24 -27.72 66.82
C GLN A 355 32.73 -27.85 66.56
N ASN A 356 32.25 -28.93 65.93
CA ASN A 356 30.83 -29.11 65.59
C ASN A 356 29.92 -29.55 66.76
N LYS A 357 30.35 -29.40 68.02
CA LYS A 357 29.52 -29.71 69.21
C LYS A 357 29.38 -28.47 70.07
N ARG A 358 28.53 -27.53 69.66
CA ARG A 358 27.83 -26.55 70.51
C ARG A 358 26.97 -25.62 69.64
N ASP A 359 25.83 -26.13 69.17
CA ASP A 359 24.73 -25.27 68.71
C ASP A 359 23.59 -25.40 69.72
N GLU A 360 23.45 -24.38 70.58
CA GLU A 360 22.30 -24.17 71.46
C GLU A 360 21.16 -23.53 70.64
N TYR A 361 19.96 -24.10 70.76
CA TYR A 361 18.71 -23.51 70.31
C TYR A 361 18.45 -22.18 71.02
N VAL A 362 18.06 -21.13 70.28
CA VAL A 362 17.42 -19.94 70.88
C VAL A 362 16.22 -19.51 70.06
N ASP A 363 15.13 -19.38 70.81
CA ASP A 363 13.76 -19.00 70.49
C ASP A 363 13.62 -17.53 70.07
N ALA A 364 12.48 -17.22 69.45
CA ALA A 364 12.15 -15.94 68.84
C ALA A 364 11.84 -14.83 69.87
N ALA A 365 12.68 -13.79 69.94
CA ALA A 365 12.29 -12.48 70.48
C ALA A 365 13.24 -11.34 70.05
N GLY A 366 12.66 -10.32 69.39
CA GLY A 366 12.95 -8.89 69.62
C GLY A 366 14.29 -8.30 69.17
N GLU A 367 14.20 -7.43 68.17
CA GLU A 367 15.13 -6.47 67.53
C GLU A 367 16.36 -5.86 68.27
N GLU A 368 16.64 -6.12 69.56
CA GLU A 368 17.91 -5.67 70.21
C GLU A 368 19.11 -6.62 69.97
N LEU A 369 18.87 -7.80 69.38
CA LEU A 369 19.91 -8.80 69.10
C LEU A 369 20.79 -8.48 67.87
N LEU A 370 20.38 -7.58 66.99
CA LEU A 370 21.08 -7.36 65.71
C LEU A 370 22.49 -6.75 65.89
N VAL A 371 22.69 -5.89 66.88
CA VAL A 371 24.00 -5.27 67.15
C VAL A 371 24.96 -6.22 67.89
N LYS A 372 24.44 -7.07 68.79
CA LYS A 372 25.24 -8.13 69.45
C LYS A 372 25.59 -9.27 68.48
N ASN A 373 24.70 -9.60 67.55
CA ASN A 373 24.93 -10.64 66.54
C ASN A 373 25.96 -10.23 65.48
N MET A 374 26.10 -8.93 65.17
CA MET A 374 27.16 -8.43 64.28
C MET A 374 28.56 -8.54 64.92
N LYS A 375 28.68 -8.33 66.25
CA LYS A 375 29.95 -8.51 66.98
C LYS A 375 30.31 -10.00 67.13
N LYS A 376 29.37 -10.85 67.54
CA LYS A 376 29.58 -12.32 67.57
C LYS A 376 29.89 -12.90 66.19
N GLY A 377 29.26 -12.40 65.13
CA GLY A 377 29.54 -12.82 63.76
C GLY A 377 30.96 -12.48 63.27
N ASN A 378 31.54 -11.37 63.75
CA ASN A 378 32.94 -11.02 63.45
C ASN A 378 33.94 -11.81 64.30
N GLU A 379 33.63 -12.10 65.57
CA GLU A 379 34.44 -12.99 66.42
C GLU A 379 34.47 -14.41 65.85
N ASN A 380 33.34 -14.92 65.36
CA ASN A 380 33.24 -16.22 64.72
C ASN A 380 34.02 -16.29 63.39
N LYS A 381 34.09 -15.19 62.62
CA LYS A 381 34.93 -15.10 61.41
C LYS A 381 36.42 -15.13 61.73
N ALA A 382 36.85 -14.53 62.85
CA ALA A 382 38.23 -14.58 63.30
C ALA A 382 38.64 -15.99 63.76
N HIS A 383 37.73 -16.69 64.47
CA HIS A 383 37.93 -18.09 64.84
C HIS A 383 38.03 -19.03 63.63
N LEU A 384 37.34 -18.74 62.52
CA LEU A 384 37.41 -19.54 61.29
C LEU A 384 38.84 -19.64 60.71
N LEU A 385 39.68 -18.62 60.93
CA LEU A 385 41.06 -18.59 60.46
C LEU A 385 42.07 -19.04 61.53
N GLU A 386 41.63 -19.35 62.74
CA GLU A 386 42.51 -19.69 63.86
C GLU A 386 43.34 -20.95 63.55
N ASN A 387 42.72 -21.97 62.95
CA ASN A 387 43.41 -23.20 62.54
C ASN A 387 44.43 -22.95 61.42
N PHE A 388 44.15 -22.01 60.52
CA PHE A 388 45.11 -21.58 59.49
C PHE A 388 46.32 -20.91 60.12
N PHE A 389 46.13 -19.99 61.08
CA PHE A 389 47.22 -19.35 61.79
C PHE A 389 48.04 -20.32 62.65
N LYS A 390 47.39 -21.29 63.32
CA LYS A 390 48.09 -22.37 64.04
C LYS A 390 49.01 -23.16 63.10
N ARG A 391 48.52 -23.55 61.91
CA ARG A 391 49.35 -24.23 60.90
C ARG A 391 50.52 -23.37 60.46
N LYS A 392 50.26 -22.11 60.12
CA LYS A 392 51.32 -21.17 59.70
C LYS A 392 52.39 -21.02 60.77
N ASN A 393 52.01 -20.85 62.03
CA ASN A 393 52.94 -20.69 63.15
C ASN A 393 53.78 -21.95 63.37
N LYS A 394 53.19 -23.14 63.25
CA LYS A 394 53.93 -24.40 63.33
C LYS A 394 54.98 -24.52 62.22
N ALA A 395 54.61 -24.27 60.97
CA ALA A 395 55.57 -24.30 59.85
C ALA A 395 56.73 -23.30 60.06
N ILE A 396 56.45 -22.11 60.61
CA ILE A 396 57.49 -21.14 60.97
C ILE A 396 58.42 -21.69 62.05
N LEU A 397 57.89 -22.34 63.09
CA LEU A 397 58.69 -22.96 64.15
C LEU A 397 59.58 -24.07 63.59
N ASP A 398 59.04 -24.94 62.73
CA ASP A 398 59.79 -26.03 62.11
C ASP A 398 60.92 -25.47 61.21
N ILE A 399 60.67 -24.40 60.45
CA ILE A 399 61.72 -23.69 59.68
C ILE A 399 62.81 -23.15 60.62
N ILE A 400 62.44 -22.59 61.78
CA ILE A 400 63.42 -22.07 62.75
C ILE A 400 64.27 -23.21 63.34
N ILE A 401 63.66 -24.35 63.66
CA ILE A 401 64.37 -25.54 64.18
C ILE A 401 65.34 -26.07 63.13
N LEU A 402 64.89 -26.29 61.89
CA LEU A 402 65.73 -26.75 60.78
C LEU A 402 66.90 -25.78 60.51
N LYS A 403 66.67 -24.47 60.61
CA LYS A 403 67.74 -23.48 60.49
C LYS A 403 68.77 -23.59 61.61
N LYS A 404 68.34 -23.85 62.85
CA LYS A 404 69.25 -24.06 63.99
C LYS A 404 70.06 -25.34 63.81
N GLU A 405 69.43 -26.45 63.43
CA GLU A 405 70.12 -27.72 63.16
C GLU A 405 71.10 -27.62 62.00
N LEU A 406 70.71 -26.95 60.91
CA LEU A 406 71.61 -26.69 59.80
C LEU A 406 72.83 -25.87 60.24
N GLN A 407 72.64 -24.88 61.13
CA GLN A 407 73.75 -24.13 61.71
C GLN A 407 74.64 -24.98 62.61
N THR A 408 74.08 -25.88 63.43
CA THR A 408 74.88 -26.78 64.28
C THR A 408 75.65 -27.79 63.43
N LEU A 409 75.00 -28.43 62.46
CA LEU A 409 75.65 -29.34 61.51
C LEU A 409 76.73 -28.64 60.69
N LYS A 410 76.51 -27.39 60.24
CA LYS A 410 77.57 -26.60 59.58
C LYS A 410 78.75 -26.32 60.51
N LYS A 411 78.51 -26.09 61.80
CA LYS A 411 79.59 -25.90 62.79
C LYS A 411 80.34 -27.20 63.04
N GLU A 412 79.64 -28.32 63.17
CA GLU A 412 80.23 -29.66 63.34
C GLU A 412 80.99 -30.10 62.11
N ASN A 413 80.43 -29.95 60.91
CA ASN A 413 81.13 -30.24 59.66
C ASN A 413 82.38 -29.37 59.50
N LYS A 414 82.34 -28.09 59.91
CA LYS A 414 83.55 -27.26 60.01
C LYS A 414 84.56 -27.80 61.04
N LYS A 415 84.12 -28.41 62.14
CA LYS A 415 85.02 -29.06 63.12
C LYS A 415 85.59 -30.36 62.55
N TYR A 416 84.78 -31.20 61.90
CA TYR A 416 85.23 -32.43 61.26
C TYR A 416 86.20 -32.14 60.11
N ASN A 417 85.93 -31.15 59.26
CA ASN A 417 86.87 -30.71 58.25
C ASN A 417 88.19 -30.25 58.88
N LYS A 418 88.17 -29.51 60.00
CA LYS A 418 89.40 -29.18 60.72
C LYS A 418 90.14 -30.41 61.26
N ILE A 419 89.41 -31.40 61.79
CA ILE A 419 89.99 -32.66 62.30
C ILE A 419 90.57 -33.49 61.14
N ILE A 420 89.89 -33.53 60.00
CA ILE A 420 90.37 -34.18 58.77
C ILE A 420 91.60 -33.44 58.25
N ASP A 421 91.57 -32.11 58.17
CA ASP A 421 92.74 -31.30 57.82
C ASP A 421 93.91 -31.59 58.77
N ASP A 422 93.67 -31.66 60.09
CA ASP A 422 94.68 -32.00 61.09
C ASP A 422 95.20 -33.46 60.94
N MET A 423 94.34 -34.42 60.60
CA MET A 423 94.74 -35.82 60.34
C MET A 423 95.47 -35.97 59.01
N GLU A 424 95.04 -35.30 57.94
CA GLU A 424 95.77 -35.22 56.67
C GLU A 424 97.13 -34.56 56.87
N ASN A 425 97.22 -33.52 57.70
CA ASN A 425 98.50 -32.93 58.09
C ASN A 425 99.38 -33.90 58.92
N LYS A 426 98.79 -34.84 59.67
CA LYS A 426 99.53 -35.88 60.41
C LYS A 426 99.92 -37.09 59.55
N LEU A 427 99.10 -37.47 58.56
CA LEU A 427 99.30 -38.64 57.67
C LEU A 427 100.11 -38.29 56.42
N ASN A 428 99.86 -37.14 55.80
CA ASN A 428 100.78 -36.56 54.84
C ASN A 428 101.79 -35.72 55.64
N PHE A 429 103.07 -36.08 55.61
CA PHE A 429 104.18 -35.17 56.00
C PHE A 429 104.30 -34.00 55.00
N ASN A 430 103.21 -33.26 54.77
CA ASN A 430 103.16 -32.13 53.86
C ASN A 430 103.47 -30.84 54.62
N LYS A 431 104.76 -30.62 54.87
CA LYS A 431 105.49 -29.36 55.13
C LYS A 431 104.94 -28.29 56.10
N LYS A 432 103.81 -28.45 56.79
CA LYS A 432 103.30 -27.46 57.78
C LYS A 432 102.74 -28.07 59.06
N VAL A 433 103.43 -29.07 59.62
CA VAL A 433 103.19 -29.49 61.01
C VAL A 433 104.17 -28.75 61.92
N LYS A 434 103.68 -27.82 62.76
CA LYS A 434 104.39 -27.45 64.00
C LYS A 434 104.22 -28.62 64.96
N ILE A 435 105.20 -29.51 64.97
CA ILE A 435 105.28 -30.64 65.89
C ILE A 435 105.32 -30.06 67.32
N LYS A 436 104.31 -30.36 68.15
CA LYS A 436 104.41 -30.16 69.60
C LYS A 436 105.31 -31.26 70.16
N LYS A 437 106.23 -30.91 71.06
CA LYS A 437 107.36 -31.73 71.53
C LYS A 437 106.99 -33.00 72.34
N ASP A 438 105.72 -33.25 72.63
CA ASP A 438 105.35 -34.21 73.70
C ASP A 438 104.76 -35.56 73.21
N GLU A 439 104.65 -35.83 71.90
CA GLU A 439 103.99 -37.06 71.39
C GLU A 439 104.90 -38.08 70.68
N PHE A 440 106.22 -37.88 70.63
CA PHE A 440 107.18 -38.91 70.16
C PHE A 440 108.41 -38.98 71.07
N VAL A 441 108.30 -39.69 72.20
CA VAL A 441 109.48 -40.23 72.89
C VAL A 441 109.75 -41.62 72.30
N ILE A 442 110.69 -41.67 71.35
CA ILE A 442 111.24 -42.93 70.85
C ILE A 442 112.29 -43.38 71.89
N ARG A 443 112.02 -44.49 72.58
CA ARG A 443 113.04 -45.22 73.35
C ARG A 443 114.07 -45.78 72.36
N ALA A 444 115.32 -45.38 72.48
CA ALA A 444 116.45 -45.98 71.78
C ALA A 444 117.34 -46.71 72.80
N ALA A 445 117.52 -48.01 72.56
CA ALA A 445 118.32 -49.00 73.31
C ALA A 445 117.89 -49.27 74.77
#